data_AF-A0A3N9N703-F1
#
_entry.id   AF-A0A3N9N703-F1
#
_cell.length_a   1.000
_cell.length_b   1.000
_cell.length_c   1.000
_cell.angle_alpha   90.00
_cell.angle_beta   90.00
_cell.angle_gamma   90.00
#
_symmetry.space_group_name_H-M   'P 1'
#
loop_
_entity.id
_entity.type
_entity.pdbx_description
1 polymer ?
#
loop_
_entity_poly.entity_id
_entity_poly.type
_entity_poly.pdbx_seq_one_letter_code
_entity_poly.pdbx_strand_id
1 'polypeptide(L)'
;MMLRVIHTNKICQLVLCVFVAGGAISVFSQSADMAEALSLYEGKMNQSAKQWLDKDFAKAKDGFNQAQDILSDNMPPPSDSYMWAGFCALKTYTLLLIRMVEVDQHCGENQSELCKELVSQAIHWSYVLIDQARTWNQTQPSRPDGLPSRTQWLKRFQSAILRAQRLNTS
;
A
#
# COMPACT_ATOMS: atom_id res chain seq x y z
N MET A 1 -1.97 31.90 -6.53
CA MET A 1 -2.02 30.83 -7.57
C MET A 1 -1.13 29.61 -7.25
N MET A 2 -0.06 29.73 -6.45
CA MET A 2 0.82 28.61 -6.06
C MET A 2 0.18 27.52 -5.18
N LEU A 3 -0.78 27.86 -4.30
CA LEU A 3 -1.43 26.89 -3.40
C LEU A 3 -2.23 25.80 -4.15
N ARG A 4 -2.86 26.14 -5.29
CA ARG A 4 -3.59 25.16 -6.11
C ARG A 4 -2.65 24.15 -6.74
N VAL A 5 -1.48 24.56 -7.23
CA VAL A 5 -0.51 23.68 -7.91
C VAL A 5 0.08 22.65 -6.93
N ILE A 6 0.39 23.05 -5.69
CA ILE A 6 0.92 22.14 -4.67
C ILE A 6 -0.14 21.12 -4.23
N HIS A 7 -1.39 21.56 -4.08
CA HIS A 7 -2.49 20.67 -3.66
C HIS A 7 -2.83 19.64 -4.74
N THR A 8 -2.89 20.05 -6.02
CA THR A 8 -3.12 19.11 -7.13
C THR A 8 -2.00 18.08 -7.25
N ASN A 9 -0.75 18.47 -7.02
CA ASN A 9 0.39 17.54 -7.10
C ASN A 9 0.36 16.51 -5.96
N LYS A 10 0.01 16.91 -4.73
CA LYS A 10 -0.18 15.98 -3.59
C LYS A 10 -1.34 15.01 -3.80
N ILE A 11 -2.46 15.48 -4.37
CA ILE A 11 -3.64 14.65 -4.68
C ILE A 11 -3.30 13.65 -5.79
N CYS A 12 -2.67 14.08 -6.89
CA CYS A 12 -2.26 13.18 -7.96
C CYS A 12 -1.26 12.11 -7.47
N GLN A 13 -0.32 12.50 -6.61
CA GLN A 13 0.61 11.55 -5.99
C GLN A 13 -0.11 10.59 -5.03
N LEU A 14 -1.09 11.06 -4.24
CA LEU A 14 -1.91 10.19 -3.39
C LEU A 14 -2.71 9.20 -4.24
N VAL A 15 -3.35 9.64 -5.32
CA VAL A 15 -4.12 8.77 -6.22
C VAL A 15 -3.25 7.64 -6.79
N LEU A 16 -2.04 7.96 -7.23
CA LEU A 16 -1.06 6.96 -7.72
C LEU A 16 -0.56 6.01 -6.62
N CYS A 17 -0.55 6.48 -5.37
CA CYS A 17 -0.11 5.69 -4.22
C CYS A 17 -1.18 4.77 -3.65
N VAL A 18 -2.47 4.94 -3.96
CA VAL A 18 -3.54 4.30 -3.17
C VAL A 18 -4.61 3.57 -4.01
N PHE A 19 -4.82 3.89 -5.28
CA PHE A 19 -5.81 3.16 -6.09
C PHE A 19 -5.29 1.81 -6.59
N VAL A 20 -5.96 0.75 -6.13
CA VAL A 20 -5.65 -0.65 -6.41
C VAL A 20 -6.42 -1.19 -7.62
N ALA A 21 -7.48 -0.50 -8.06
CA ALA A 21 -8.41 -0.89 -9.12
C ALA A 21 -7.74 -1.68 -10.27
N GLY A 22 -7.83 -3.01 -10.19
CA GLY A 22 -7.20 -3.96 -11.12
C GLY A 22 -5.75 -4.29 -10.76
N GLY A 23 -5.55 -5.42 -10.08
CA GLY A 23 -4.20 -5.97 -9.97
C GLY A 23 -4.07 -7.26 -9.18
N ALA A 24 -4.44 -7.27 -7.89
CA ALA A 24 -4.14 -8.38 -6.98
C ALA A 24 -4.80 -9.68 -7.45
N ILE A 25 -6.10 -9.66 -7.76
CA ILE A 25 -6.81 -10.84 -8.29
C ILE A 25 -6.14 -11.34 -9.59
N SER A 26 -5.73 -10.43 -10.47
CA SER A 26 -5.06 -10.81 -11.72
C SER A 26 -3.62 -11.32 -11.54
N VAL A 27 -2.91 -10.90 -10.49
CA VAL A 27 -1.56 -11.39 -10.16
C VAL A 27 -1.60 -12.78 -9.52
N PHE A 28 -2.59 -13.03 -8.67
CA PHE A 28 -2.76 -14.31 -7.96
C PHE A 28 -3.90 -15.15 -8.54
N SER A 29 -4.27 -14.90 -9.80
CA SER A 29 -5.39 -15.52 -10.55
C SER A 29 -5.35 -17.05 -10.62
N GLN A 30 -4.28 -17.66 -10.10
CA GLN A 30 -4.08 -19.10 -10.01
C GLN A 30 -4.67 -19.72 -8.74
N SER A 31 -5.01 -18.93 -7.72
CA SER A 31 -5.63 -19.45 -6.50
C SER A 31 -7.10 -19.05 -6.45
N ALA A 32 -7.96 -19.96 -6.89
CA ALA A 32 -9.41 -19.83 -6.73
C ALA A 32 -9.76 -19.61 -5.24
N ASP A 33 -9.01 -20.26 -4.35
CA ASP A 33 -9.18 -20.18 -2.90
C ASP A 33 -8.85 -18.81 -2.32
N MET A 34 -8.01 -18.01 -3.01
CA MET A 34 -7.60 -16.67 -2.54
C MET A 34 -8.25 -15.54 -3.33
N ALA A 35 -8.99 -15.84 -4.41
CA ALA A 35 -9.61 -14.83 -5.27
C ALA A 35 -10.61 -13.95 -4.50
N GLU A 36 -11.39 -14.55 -3.60
CA GLU A 36 -12.34 -13.84 -2.74
C GLU A 36 -11.60 -12.93 -1.74
N ALA A 37 -10.60 -13.46 -1.02
CA ALA A 37 -9.81 -12.69 -0.07
C ALA A 37 -9.12 -11.48 -0.72
N LEU A 38 -8.53 -11.68 -1.91
CA LEU A 38 -7.90 -10.61 -2.67
C LEU A 38 -8.91 -9.59 -3.18
N SER A 39 -10.11 -10.03 -3.58
CA SER A 39 -11.19 -9.11 -3.97
C SER A 39 -11.65 -8.24 -2.80
N LEU A 40 -11.83 -8.84 -1.62
CA LEU A 40 -12.15 -8.12 -0.39
C LEU A 40 -11.04 -7.15 -0.01
N TYR A 41 -9.77 -7.58 -0.09
CA TYR A 41 -8.61 -6.72 0.13
C TYR A 41 -8.61 -5.52 -0.82
N GLU A 42 -8.74 -5.75 -2.14
CA GLU A 42 -8.78 -4.66 -3.12
C GLU A 42 -9.95 -3.69 -2.86
N GLY A 43 -11.13 -4.23 -2.51
CA GLY A 43 -12.30 -3.45 -2.14
C GLY A 43 -12.04 -2.53 -0.95
N LYS A 44 -11.46 -3.08 0.12
CA LYS A 44 -11.08 -2.33 1.32
C LYS A 44 -10.03 -1.27 1.02
N MET A 45 -8.96 -1.62 0.32
CA MET A 45 -7.91 -0.67 -0.05
C MET A 45 -8.47 0.52 -0.84
N ASN A 46 -9.33 0.28 -1.84
CA ASN A 46 -9.95 1.33 -2.65
C ASN A 46 -10.95 2.18 -1.83
N GLN A 47 -11.69 1.57 -0.90
CA GLN A 47 -12.60 2.30 -0.02
C GLN A 47 -11.83 3.21 0.94
N SER A 48 -10.80 2.68 1.59
CA SER A 48 -9.91 3.44 2.48
C SER A 48 -9.20 4.57 1.75
N ALA A 49 -8.81 4.35 0.49
CA ALA A 49 -8.23 5.37 -0.38
C ALA A 49 -9.15 6.58 -0.55
N LYS A 50 -10.43 6.32 -0.83
CA LYS A 50 -11.45 7.36 -1.00
C LYS A 50 -11.64 8.13 0.30
N GLN A 51 -11.76 7.42 1.42
CA GLN A 51 -11.88 8.04 2.75
C GLN A 51 -10.66 8.91 3.09
N TRP A 52 -9.45 8.46 2.73
CA TRP A 52 -8.24 9.26 2.93
C TRP A 52 -8.25 10.53 2.07
N LEU A 53 -8.65 10.43 0.79
CA LEU A 53 -8.82 11.59 -0.09
C LEU A 53 -9.85 12.59 0.44
N ASP A 54 -10.92 12.08 1.04
CA ASP A 54 -11.98 12.87 1.68
C ASP A 54 -11.57 13.41 3.07
N LYS A 55 -10.33 13.13 3.50
CA LYS A 55 -9.74 13.49 4.81
C LYS A 55 -10.45 12.88 6.02
N ASP A 56 -11.22 11.81 5.81
CA ASP A 56 -11.74 10.95 6.88
C ASP A 56 -10.65 9.95 7.30
N PHE A 57 -9.59 10.47 7.93
CA PHE A 57 -8.39 9.69 8.26
C PHE A 57 -8.69 8.53 9.22
N ALA A 58 -9.64 8.70 10.14
CA ALA A 58 -10.04 7.65 11.07
C ALA A 58 -10.64 6.45 10.35
N LYS A 59 -11.60 6.66 9.44
CA LYS A 59 -12.17 5.56 8.64
C LYS A 59 -11.16 4.99 7.65
N ALA A 60 -10.35 5.83 7.03
CA ALA A 60 -9.30 5.36 6.12
C ALA A 60 -8.33 4.40 6.84
N LYS A 61 -7.89 4.76 8.05
CA LYS A 61 -7.02 3.92 8.87
C LYS A 61 -7.69 2.60 9.24
N ASP A 62 -8.92 2.65 9.75
CA ASP A 62 -9.69 1.45 10.09
C ASP A 62 -9.85 0.52 8.89
N GLY A 63 -10.19 1.04 7.72
CA GLY A 63 -10.31 0.25 6.50
C GLY A 63 -8.98 -0.35 6.04
N PHE A 64 -7.85 0.36 6.19
CA PHE A 64 -6.53 -0.22 5.88
C PHE A 64 -6.12 -1.31 6.89
N ASN A 65 -6.44 -1.16 8.17
CA ASN A 65 -6.25 -2.23 9.16
C ASN A 65 -7.07 -3.48 8.79
N GLN A 66 -8.35 -3.31 8.43
CA GLN A 66 -9.17 -4.42 7.95
C GLN A 66 -8.59 -5.08 6.68
N ALA A 67 -8.02 -4.30 5.76
CA ALA A 67 -7.33 -4.84 4.59
C ALA A 67 -6.10 -5.67 4.99
N GLN A 68 -5.33 -5.21 5.98
CA GLN A 68 -4.20 -5.95 6.53
C GLN A 68 -4.63 -7.26 7.24
N ASP A 69 -5.75 -7.24 7.96
CA ASP A 69 -6.31 -8.40 8.63
C ASP A 69 -6.73 -9.46 7.60
N ILE A 70 -7.42 -9.05 6.53
CA ILE A 70 -7.77 -9.94 5.40
C ILE A 70 -6.53 -10.65 4.85
N LEU A 71 -5.44 -9.93 4.61
CA LEU A 71 -4.19 -10.55 4.13
C LEU A 71 -3.56 -11.50 5.16
N SER A 72 -3.70 -11.20 6.45
CA SER A 72 -3.12 -12.00 7.53
C SER A 72 -3.87 -13.29 7.74
N ASP A 73 -5.20 -13.24 7.68
CA ASP A 73 -6.08 -14.40 7.85
C ASP A 73 -6.02 -15.35 6.64
N ASN A 74 -5.66 -14.82 5.48
CA ASN A 74 -5.57 -15.57 4.22
C ASN A 74 -4.12 -15.76 3.74
N MET A 75 -3.15 -15.70 4.66
CA MET A 75 -1.74 -15.81 4.29
C MET A 75 -1.46 -17.20 3.68
N PRO A 76 -0.91 -17.28 2.46
CA PRO A 76 -0.51 -18.55 1.86
C PRO A 76 0.54 -19.28 2.71
N PRO A 77 0.74 -20.60 2.54
CA PRO A 77 1.88 -21.27 3.16
C PRO A 77 3.20 -20.82 2.49
N PRO A 78 4.34 -20.78 3.22
CA PRO A 78 5.65 -20.43 2.64
C PRO A 78 6.11 -21.35 1.49
N SER A 79 5.52 -22.55 1.35
CA SER A 79 5.77 -23.46 0.24
C SER A 79 5.29 -22.91 -1.11
N ASP A 80 4.28 -22.03 -1.12
CA ASP A 80 3.92 -21.25 -2.30
C ASP A 80 4.68 -19.93 -2.30
N SER A 81 5.96 -20.00 -2.67
CA SER A 81 6.90 -18.88 -2.54
C SER A 81 6.47 -17.62 -3.28
N TYR A 82 5.81 -17.76 -4.43
CA TYR A 82 5.33 -16.61 -5.22
C TYR A 82 4.17 -15.90 -4.54
N MET A 83 3.16 -16.66 -4.09
CA MET A 83 2.02 -16.07 -3.39
C MET A 83 2.44 -15.51 -2.03
N TRP A 84 3.25 -16.25 -1.28
CA TRP A 84 3.81 -15.82 0.00
C TRP A 84 4.53 -14.47 -0.11
N ALA A 85 5.49 -14.37 -1.05
CA ALA A 85 6.25 -13.12 -1.25
C ALA A 85 5.34 -11.96 -1.68
N GLY A 86 4.33 -12.23 -2.50
CA GLY A 86 3.35 -11.23 -2.92
C GLY A 86 2.49 -10.72 -1.77
N PHE A 87 1.96 -11.61 -0.93
CA PHE A 87 1.20 -11.24 0.26
C PHE A 87 2.05 -10.47 1.27
N CYS A 88 3.30 -10.86 1.49
CA CYS A 88 4.25 -10.11 2.30
C CYS A 88 4.40 -8.67 1.78
N ALA A 89 4.62 -8.50 0.47
CA ALA A 89 4.74 -7.17 -0.14
C ALA A 89 3.45 -6.33 0.00
N LEU A 90 2.27 -6.93 -0.24
CA LEU A 90 0.98 -6.26 -0.07
C LEU A 90 0.72 -5.83 1.38
N LYS A 91 1.07 -6.69 2.34
CA LYS A 91 0.91 -6.40 3.76
C LYS A 91 1.83 -5.26 4.19
N THR A 92 3.10 -5.29 3.78
CA THR A 92 4.04 -4.20 4.04
C THR A 92 3.59 -2.89 3.40
N TYR A 93 3.07 -2.94 2.17
CA TYR A 93 2.51 -1.77 1.50
C TYR A 93 1.30 -1.20 2.26
N THR A 94 0.43 -2.05 2.78
CA THR A 94 -0.74 -1.63 3.59
C THR A 94 -0.30 -0.95 4.89
N LEU A 95 0.69 -1.51 5.59
CA LEU A 95 1.30 -0.92 6.78
C LEU A 95 1.93 0.45 6.50
N LEU A 96 2.63 0.58 5.37
CA LEU A 96 3.19 1.86 4.94
C LEU A 96 2.09 2.92 4.74
N LEU A 97 0.97 2.54 4.10
CA LEU A 97 -0.17 3.43 3.89
C LEU A 97 -0.83 3.84 5.21
N ILE A 98 -0.98 2.91 6.17
CA ILE A 98 -1.47 3.22 7.52
C ILE A 98 -0.61 4.30 8.18
N ARG A 99 0.73 4.15 8.15
CA ARG A 99 1.63 5.17 8.72
C ARG A 99 1.53 6.51 8.01
N MET A 100 1.39 6.52 6.69
CA MET A 100 1.21 7.77 5.94
C MET A 100 -0.13 8.45 6.24
N VAL A 101 -1.21 7.70 6.48
CA VAL A 101 -2.49 8.25 6.97
C VAL A 101 -2.32 8.90 8.33
N GLU A 102 -1.62 8.23 9.26
CA GLU A 102 -1.37 8.76 10.60
C GLU A 102 -0.51 10.03 10.58
N VAL A 103 0.47 10.10 9.68
CA VAL A 103 1.23 11.34 9.42
C VAL A 103 0.29 12.46 8.97
N ASP A 104 -0.54 12.22 7.95
CA ASP A 104 -1.49 13.23 7.46
C ASP A 104 -2.54 13.62 8.52
N GLN A 105 -2.92 12.70 9.42
CA GLN A 105 -3.83 12.94 10.54
C GLN A 105 -3.20 13.84 11.61
N HIS A 106 -1.98 13.53 12.05
CA HIS A 106 -1.39 14.15 13.25
C HIS A 106 -0.47 15.35 12.99
N CYS A 107 0.12 15.45 11.79
CA CYS A 107 0.99 16.58 11.47
C CYS A 107 0.21 17.90 11.25
N GLY A 108 -1.13 17.86 11.22
CA GLY A 108 -2.00 19.05 11.27
C GLY A 108 -2.28 19.60 12.69
N GLU A 109 -1.89 18.87 13.75
CA GLU A 109 -2.32 19.11 15.14
C GLU A 109 -1.20 19.67 16.05
N ASN A 110 -0.10 20.19 15.50
CA ASN A 110 1.08 20.69 16.24
C ASN A 110 1.81 19.65 17.13
N GLN A 111 1.59 18.35 16.91
CA GLN A 111 2.28 17.27 17.64
C GLN A 111 3.62 16.92 16.98
N SER A 112 4.62 17.79 17.15
CA SER A 112 5.89 17.71 16.40
C SER A 112 6.68 16.42 16.63
N GLU A 113 6.75 15.91 17.87
CA GLU A 113 7.50 14.67 18.17
C GLU A 113 6.77 13.41 17.68
N LEU A 114 5.45 13.32 17.86
CA LEU A 114 4.67 12.21 17.31
C LEU A 114 4.74 12.18 15.78
N CYS A 115 4.62 13.35 15.14
CA CYS A 115 4.73 13.47 13.68
C CYS A 115 6.10 12.99 13.18
N LYS A 116 7.22 13.39 13.83
CA LYS A 116 8.57 12.90 13.50
C LYS A 116 8.69 11.38 13.62
N GLU A 117 8.15 10.81 14.69
CA GLU A 117 8.18 9.37 14.93
C GLU A 117 7.38 8.61 13.86
N LEU A 118 6.18 9.09 13.52
CA LEU A 118 5.35 8.51 12.46
C LEU A 118 6.01 8.61 11.08
N VAL A 119 6.68 9.73 10.78
CA VAL A 119 7.48 9.89 9.55
C VAL A 119 8.64 8.91 9.52
N SER A 120 9.38 8.76 10.63
CA SER A 120 10.45 7.77 10.76
C SER A 120 9.94 6.35 10.50
N GLN A 121 8.80 5.99 11.08
CA GLN A 121 8.17 4.69 10.87
C GLN A 121 7.71 4.49 9.42
N ALA A 122 7.12 5.50 8.77
CA ALA A 122 6.76 5.41 7.35
C ALA A 122 8.00 5.19 6.47
N ILE A 123 9.11 5.89 6.75
CA ILE A 123 10.38 5.70 6.05
C ILE A 123 10.92 4.28 6.27
N HIS A 124 10.92 3.80 7.51
CA HIS A 124 11.32 2.43 7.84
C HIS A 124 10.52 1.40 7.03
N TRP A 125 9.18 1.50 7.05
CA TRP A 125 8.32 0.60 6.27
C TRP A 125 8.53 0.72 4.76
N SER A 126 8.94 1.88 4.25
CA SER A 126 9.32 2.04 2.84
C SER A 126 10.56 1.21 2.48
N TYR A 127 11.55 1.11 3.38
CA TYR A 127 12.72 0.25 3.18
C TYR A 127 12.35 -1.22 3.22
N VAL A 128 11.51 -1.64 4.17
CA VAL A 128 10.99 -3.01 4.21
C VAL A 128 10.22 -3.33 2.92
N LEU A 129 9.43 -2.38 2.40
CA LEU A 129 8.69 -2.58 1.14
C LEU A 129 9.62 -2.72 -0.07
N ILE A 130 10.75 -2.01 -0.10
CA ILE A 130 11.77 -2.19 -1.16
C ILE A 130 12.24 -3.65 -1.18
N ASP A 131 12.57 -4.21 -0.02
CA ASP A 131 13.09 -5.57 0.08
C ASP A 131 12.02 -6.63 -0.28
N GLN A 132 10.79 -6.45 0.20
CA GLN A 132 9.68 -7.35 -0.13
C GLN A 132 9.31 -7.28 -1.61
N ALA A 133 9.24 -6.07 -2.19
CA ALA A 133 8.95 -5.88 -3.60
C ALA A 133 10.06 -6.48 -4.49
N ARG A 134 11.33 -6.34 -4.09
CA ARG A 134 12.47 -6.96 -4.78
C ARG A 134 12.37 -8.48 -4.73
N THR A 135 12.12 -9.05 -3.55
CA THR A 135 11.97 -10.49 -3.34
C THR A 135 10.87 -11.02 -4.26
N TRP A 136 9.69 -10.43 -4.22
CA TRP A 136 8.57 -10.83 -5.08
C TRP A 136 8.86 -10.64 -6.57
N ASN A 137 9.65 -9.63 -6.94
CA ASN A 137 10.09 -9.44 -8.32
C ASN A 137 11.09 -10.52 -8.78
N GLN A 138 11.86 -11.10 -7.87
CA GLN A 138 12.80 -12.18 -8.18
C GLN A 138 12.14 -13.56 -8.15
N THR A 139 11.04 -13.71 -7.40
CA THR A 139 10.28 -14.96 -7.38
C THR A 139 9.60 -15.20 -8.72
N GLN A 140 9.89 -16.34 -9.34
CA GLN A 140 9.31 -16.72 -10.62
C GLN A 140 7.86 -17.14 -10.42
N PRO A 141 6.90 -16.57 -11.16
CA PRO A 141 5.54 -17.07 -11.13
C PRO A 141 5.48 -18.43 -11.82
N SER A 142 4.64 -19.32 -11.31
CA SER A 142 4.31 -20.61 -11.91
C SER A 142 3.65 -20.49 -13.30
N ARG A 143 3.03 -19.35 -13.62
CA ARG A 143 2.45 -19.03 -14.95
C ARG A 143 2.69 -17.57 -15.33
N PRO A 144 2.96 -17.26 -16.62
CA PRO A 144 3.31 -15.92 -17.07
C PRO A 144 2.16 -14.92 -17.11
N ASP A 145 0.90 -15.37 -17.02
CA ASP A 145 -0.29 -14.52 -17.22
C ASP A 145 -0.45 -13.42 -16.17
N GLY A 146 0.15 -13.57 -14.98
CA GLY A 146 0.13 -12.56 -13.91
C GLY A 146 1.18 -11.44 -14.03
N LEU A 147 2.08 -11.50 -15.02
CA LEU A 147 3.22 -10.58 -15.14
C LEU A 147 2.85 -9.10 -15.38
N PRO A 148 1.87 -8.76 -16.25
CA PRO A 148 1.47 -7.37 -16.47
C PRO A 148 0.94 -6.71 -15.19
N SER A 149 0.09 -7.43 -14.45
CA SER A 149 -0.50 -6.93 -13.20
C SER A 149 0.53 -6.82 -12.07
N ARG A 150 1.55 -7.70 -12.05
CA ARG A 150 2.67 -7.59 -11.10
C ARG A 150 3.46 -6.30 -11.34
N THR A 151 3.70 -5.97 -12.61
CA THR A 151 4.39 -4.72 -12.98
C THR A 151 3.63 -3.49 -12.50
N GLN A 152 2.29 -3.50 -12.58
CA GLN A 152 1.49 -2.40 -12.07
C GLN A 152 1.60 -2.27 -10.54
N TRP A 153 1.58 -3.38 -9.80
CA TRP A 153 1.80 -3.37 -8.35
C TRP A 153 3.18 -2.84 -7.96
N LEU A 154 4.25 -3.27 -8.65
CA LEU A 154 5.60 -2.76 -8.40
C LEU A 154 5.68 -1.24 -8.61
N LYS A 155 5.00 -0.69 -9.62
CA LYS A 155 4.91 0.77 -9.83
C LYS A 155 4.18 1.49 -8.70
N ARG A 156 3.14 0.87 -8.13
CA ARG A 156 2.39 1.40 -6.99
C ARG A 156 3.25 1.39 -5.72
N PHE A 157 3.96 0.30 -5.45
CA PHE A 157 4.93 0.22 -4.37
C PHE A 157 5.98 1.33 -4.49
N GLN A 158 6.56 1.50 -5.68
CA GLN A 158 7.52 2.56 -5.95
C GLN A 158 6.93 3.95 -5.67
N SER A 159 5.67 4.20 -6.06
CA SER A 159 5.01 5.48 -5.80
C SER A 159 4.85 5.75 -4.29
N ALA A 160 4.41 4.75 -3.52
CA ALA A 160 4.29 4.89 -2.06
C ALA A 160 5.65 5.04 -1.37
N ILE A 161 6.68 4.30 -1.81
CA ILE A 161 8.06 4.45 -1.31
C ILE A 161 8.54 5.88 -1.51
N LEU A 162 8.41 6.41 -2.74
CA LEU A 162 8.83 7.78 -3.06
C LEU A 162 8.06 8.81 -2.25
N ARG A 163 6.75 8.60 -2.02
CA ARG A 163 5.95 9.48 -1.17
C ARG A 163 6.47 9.48 0.27
N ALA A 164 6.66 8.30 0.87
CA ALA A 164 7.14 8.17 2.24
C ALA A 164 8.51 8.85 2.42
N GLN A 165 9.43 8.67 1.48
CA GLN A 165 10.75 9.29 1.51
C GLN A 165 10.71 10.83 1.41
N ARG A 166 9.70 11.39 0.72
CA ARG A 166 9.49 12.85 0.63
C ARG A 166 8.87 13.47 1.88
N LEU A 167 8.37 12.66 2.82
CA LEU A 167 7.87 13.18 4.11
C LEU A 167 8.99 13.81 4.94
N ASN A 168 10.24 13.36 4.79
CA ASN A 168 11.39 13.93 5.49
C ASN A 168 11.85 15.29 4.94
N THR A 169 11.38 15.66 3.74
CA THR A 169 11.83 16.87 3.03
C THR A 169 10.76 17.97 2.97
N SER A 170 9.61 17.76 3.61
CA SER A 170 8.43 18.64 3.56
C SER A 170 8.22 19.34 4.91
#